data_AF-A0A1W6MR97-F1
#
_entry.id   AF-A0A1W6MR97-F1
#
_cell.length_a   1.000
_cell.length_b   1.000
_cell.length_c   1.000
_cell.angle_alpha   90.00
_cell.angle_beta   90.00
_cell.angle_gamma   90.00
#
_symmetry.space_group_name_H-M   'P 1'
#
loop_
_entity.id
_entity.type
_entity.pdbx_description
1 polymer ?
#
loop_
_entity_poly.entity_id
_entity_poly.type
_entity_poly.pdbx_seq_one_letter_code
_entity_poly.pdbx_strand_id
1 'polypeptide(L)'
;MNIHEYQAKAILREFGAPVAVGVPVLKAEEAAAAAKQLPGPVYVVKAQIHAGGRGKGHFKEAAAGEKGGVRIAKSIEEAETFAKQMLGNTLVTVQTGEAGKQVNRLYIEDGAAIDKEFYLSLLIDRATSRVSFVVSTEGGMSIEDVAHETPEKIVTFAVDPATGIMPHHGRHVADALKLTGDLAKQAGKLTEQLYTAFVEKDMELLEINPLIVTKDGKLRCLDAKCAFDDNALYRHPEVVALRDITEEDEKEIEASKYELAYIALDGDIGCMVNGAGLAMATMDIIKLYGAFPANFLDVGGGASKEKVTAAFKIITADPKVKGILVNIFGGIMKCDVIAEGVIAAVKEVGLQVPLVVRLEGTNVDLGKKIIDGSGLNVIAAENLDDAAQKIVAAVKVAA
;
A
#
# COMPACT_ATOMS: atom_id res chain seq x y z
N MET A 1 -2.91 -6.32 -1.98
CA MET A 1 -2.47 -6.57 -0.59
C MET A 1 -0.96 -6.71 -0.53
N ASN A 2 -0.31 -5.96 0.37
CA ASN A 2 1.14 -6.05 0.61
C ASN A 2 1.49 -7.08 1.70
N ILE A 3 2.70 -7.62 1.64
CA ILE A 3 3.29 -8.47 2.70
C ILE A 3 4.70 -8.02 3.08
N HIS A 4 5.17 -8.44 4.24
CA HIS A 4 6.52 -8.16 4.73
C HIS A 4 7.60 -8.92 3.94
N GLU A 5 8.82 -8.39 3.94
CA GLU A 5 9.98 -9.00 3.28
C GLU A 5 10.22 -10.45 3.73
N TYR A 6 10.10 -10.76 5.02
CA TYR A 6 10.31 -12.13 5.51
C TYR A 6 9.27 -13.11 4.94
N GLN A 7 8.04 -12.64 4.71
CA GLN A 7 6.95 -13.44 4.12
C GLN A 7 7.19 -13.60 2.61
N ALA A 8 7.58 -12.53 1.92
CA ALA A 8 7.93 -12.58 0.51
C ALA A 8 9.08 -13.57 0.27
N LYS A 9 10.14 -13.50 1.09
CA LYS A 9 11.25 -14.46 1.04
C LYS A 9 10.82 -15.89 1.34
N ALA A 10 9.88 -16.10 2.25
CA ALA A 10 9.34 -17.44 2.51
C ALA A 10 8.66 -18.02 1.27
N ILE A 11 7.78 -17.24 0.63
CA ILE A 11 7.11 -17.63 -0.63
C ILE A 11 8.15 -17.89 -1.73
N LEU A 12 9.07 -16.96 -1.98
CA LEU A 12 10.07 -17.11 -3.04
C LEU A 12 10.96 -18.34 -2.84
N ARG A 13 11.22 -18.74 -1.59
CA ARG A 13 11.95 -19.97 -1.27
C ARG A 13 11.21 -21.23 -1.69
N GLU A 14 9.87 -21.25 -1.63
CA GLU A 14 9.04 -22.37 -2.11
C GLU A 14 9.19 -22.58 -3.62
N PHE A 15 9.37 -21.50 -4.38
CA PHE A 15 9.69 -21.53 -5.82
C PHE A 15 11.18 -21.77 -6.11
N GLY A 16 11.99 -21.93 -5.06
CA GLY A 16 13.42 -22.22 -5.13
C GLY A 16 14.30 -21.02 -5.46
N ALA A 17 13.80 -19.79 -5.31
CA ALA A 17 14.62 -18.59 -5.47
C ALA A 17 15.71 -18.55 -4.37
N PRO A 18 16.93 -18.08 -4.69
CA PRO A 18 18.03 -18.00 -3.75
C PRO A 18 17.82 -16.80 -2.81
N VAL A 19 17.23 -17.04 -1.65
CA VAL A 19 17.06 -16.06 -0.56
C VAL A 19 17.91 -16.47 0.64
N ALA A 20 18.32 -15.50 1.47
CA ALA A 20 19.02 -15.80 2.71
C ALA A 20 18.11 -16.56 3.70
N VAL A 21 18.73 -17.30 4.61
CA VAL A 21 18.04 -17.80 5.81
C VAL A 21 17.96 -16.66 6.80
N GLY A 22 16.80 -16.49 7.41
CA GLY A 22 16.56 -15.48 8.41
C GLY A 22 15.35 -15.84 9.26
N VAL A 23 15.25 -15.19 10.40
CA VAL A 23 14.29 -15.48 11.46
C VAL A 23 13.49 -14.20 11.76
N PRO A 24 12.14 -14.21 11.65
CA PRO A 24 11.33 -13.10 12.09
C PRO A 24 11.35 -13.00 13.62
N VAL A 25 11.36 -11.78 14.13
CA VAL A 25 11.43 -11.47 15.56
C VAL A 25 10.28 -10.52 15.91
N LEU A 26 9.40 -10.97 16.81
CA LEU A 26 8.22 -10.21 17.26
C LEU A 26 8.40 -9.62 18.66
N LYS A 27 9.42 -10.08 19.39
CA LYS A 27 9.81 -9.59 20.71
C LYS A 27 11.31 -9.39 20.75
N ALA A 28 11.76 -8.25 21.28
CA ALA A 28 13.18 -7.90 21.24
C ALA A 28 14.05 -8.91 22.00
N GLU A 29 13.50 -9.58 23.01
CA GLU A 29 14.17 -10.61 23.81
C GLU A 29 14.49 -11.89 23.00
N GLU A 30 13.76 -12.13 21.91
CA GLU A 30 13.96 -13.30 21.05
C GLU A 30 15.10 -13.09 20.04
N ALA A 31 15.58 -11.85 19.87
CA ALA A 31 16.58 -11.49 18.87
C ALA A 31 17.90 -12.26 19.01
N ALA A 32 18.38 -12.43 20.25
CA ALA A 32 19.61 -13.18 20.50
C ALA A 32 19.47 -14.67 20.15
N ALA A 33 18.30 -15.26 20.45
CA ALA A 33 18.02 -16.65 20.09
C ALA A 33 17.83 -16.83 18.58
N ALA A 34 17.24 -15.85 17.90
CA ALA A 34 17.13 -15.81 16.44
C ALA A 34 18.52 -15.73 15.77
N ALA A 35 19.38 -14.81 16.20
CA ALA A 35 20.73 -14.67 15.65
C ALA A 35 21.61 -15.92 15.85
N LYS A 36 21.45 -16.64 16.96
CA LYS A 36 22.15 -17.92 17.24
C LYS A 36 21.79 -19.05 16.27
N GLN A 37 20.65 -18.98 15.60
CA GLN A 37 20.24 -19.98 14.60
C GLN A 37 20.92 -19.77 13.24
N LEU A 38 21.55 -18.61 13.05
CA LEU A 38 22.15 -18.21 11.79
C LEU A 38 23.68 -18.46 11.80
N PRO A 39 24.31 -18.70 10.63
CA PRO A 39 25.72 -19.05 10.53
C PRO A 39 26.66 -18.03 11.20
N GLY A 40 26.37 -16.74 11.04
CA GLY A 40 27.20 -15.65 11.57
C GLY A 40 28.59 -15.59 10.90
N PRO A 41 29.49 -14.70 11.37
CA PRO A 41 29.35 -13.79 12.52
C PRO A 41 28.68 -12.45 12.19
N VAL A 42 28.33 -12.21 10.93
CA VAL A 42 27.67 -10.98 10.48
C VAL A 42 26.18 -11.24 10.30
N TYR A 43 25.36 -10.37 10.87
CA TYR A 43 23.91 -10.43 10.80
C TYR A 43 23.37 -9.11 10.25
N VAL A 44 22.19 -9.15 9.63
CA VAL A 44 21.46 -7.95 9.23
C VAL A 44 20.13 -7.93 9.95
N VAL A 45 19.89 -6.87 10.73
CA VAL A 45 18.62 -6.63 11.43
C VAL A 45 17.81 -5.63 10.62
N LYS A 46 16.63 -6.05 10.15
CA LYS A 46 15.77 -5.28 9.25
C LYS A 46 14.41 -5.02 9.88
N ALA A 47 14.00 -3.76 9.90
CA ALA A 47 12.63 -3.37 10.19
C ALA A 47 11.68 -3.98 9.15
N GLN A 48 10.58 -4.57 9.59
CA GLN A 48 9.54 -5.10 8.72
C GLN A 48 8.36 -4.14 8.77
N ILE A 49 8.30 -3.28 7.76
CA ILE A 49 7.17 -2.40 7.42
C ILE A 49 6.94 -2.54 5.91
N HIS A 50 5.73 -2.29 5.43
CA HIS A 50 5.41 -2.44 4.01
C HIS A 50 6.06 -1.35 3.12
N ALA A 51 6.48 -0.24 3.72
CA ALA A 51 7.16 0.85 3.03
C ALA A 51 8.65 0.54 2.74
N GLY A 52 9.10 0.93 1.55
CA GLY A 52 10.50 0.85 1.13
C GLY A 52 11.38 1.96 1.74
N GLY A 53 12.66 1.99 1.33
CA GLY A 53 13.61 3.02 1.78
C GLY A 53 14.09 2.87 3.23
N ARG A 54 13.85 1.72 3.85
CA ARG A 54 14.11 1.43 5.28
C ARG A 54 15.55 1.72 5.68
N GLY A 55 16.53 1.37 4.84
CA GLY A 55 17.96 1.60 5.13
C GLY A 55 18.35 3.07 5.25
N LYS A 56 17.73 3.96 4.45
CA LYS A 56 17.95 5.41 4.48
C LYS A 56 16.97 6.16 5.42
N GLY A 57 16.01 5.45 6.01
CA GLY A 57 15.06 6.02 6.95
C GLY A 57 15.70 6.41 8.29
N HIS A 58 14.92 7.04 9.15
CA HIS A 58 15.31 7.38 10.52
C HIS A 58 14.17 7.08 11.48
N PHE A 59 14.50 6.83 12.75
CA PHE A 59 13.48 6.63 13.78
C PHE A 59 13.12 7.96 14.44
N LYS A 60 11.85 8.15 14.81
CA LYS A 60 11.40 9.35 15.53
C LYS A 60 11.94 9.40 16.96
N GLU A 61 11.96 8.24 17.60
CA GLU A 61 12.34 8.10 18.99
C GLU A 61 13.86 8.10 19.13
N ALA A 62 14.40 9.08 19.87
CA ALA A 62 15.84 9.24 20.06
C ALA A 62 16.53 7.99 20.63
N ALA A 63 15.79 7.17 21.39
CA ALA A 63 16.29 5.90 21.95
C ALA A 63 16.69 4.88 20.87
N ALA A 64 16.16 5.00 19.65
CA ALA A 64 16.52 4.14 18.52
C ALA A 64 17.89 4.49 17.90
N GLY A 65 18.46 5.64 18.23
CA GLY A 65 19.70 6.17 17.66
C GLY A 65 19.55 6.68 16.22
N GLU A 66 20.68 7.01 15.58
CA GLU A 66 20.68 7.66 14.25
C GLU A 66 20.69 6.70 13.06
N LYS A 67 20.82 5.39 13.31
CA LYS A 67 20.86 4.39 12.25
C LYS A 67 19.46 4.15 11.68
N GLY A 68 19.36 3.90 10.39
CA GLY A 68 18.09 3.55 9.74
C GLY A 68 17.56 2.17 10.11
N GLY A 69 16.51 1.75 9.39
CA GLY A 69 15.77 0.50 9.59
C GLY A 69 16.47 -0.77 9.09
N VAL A 70 17.68 -0.67 8.52
CA VAL A 70 18.49 -1.83 8.12
C VAL A 70 19.88 -1.66 8.73
N ARG A 71 20.26 -2.57 9.63
CA ARG A 71 21.49 -2.44 10.44
C ARG A 71 22.32 -3.72 10.38
N ILE A 72 23.61 -3.56 10.07
CA ILE A 72 24.57 -4.67 10.05
C ILE A 72 25.15 -4.84 11.45
N ALA A 73 24.96 -6.00 12.05
CA ALA A 73 25.52 -6.41 13.33
C ALA A 73 26.67 -7.40 13.14
N LYS A 74 27.74 -7.26 13.92
CA LYS A 74 28.95 -8.09 13.88
C LYS A 74 29.03 -9.08 15.04
N SER A 75 28.00 -9.13 15.88
CA SER A 75 27.84 -10.10 16.95
C SER A 75 26.35 -10.29 17.29
N ILE A 76 26.05 -11.33 18.05
CA ILE A 76 24.68 -11.61 18.53
C ILE A 76 24.21 -10.49 19.47
N GLU A 77 25.10 -9.97 20.31
CA GLU A 77 24.81 -8.89 21.26
C GLU A 77 24.49 -7.58 20.53
N GLU A 78 25.18 -7.29 19.43
CA GLU A 78 24.88 -6.13 18.59
C GLU A 78 23.54 -6.28 17.88
N ALA A 79 23.21 -7.49 17.40
CA ALA A 79 21.91 -7.78 16.80
C ALA A 79 20.76 -7.61 17.82
N GLU A 80 20.94 -8.09 19.05
CA GLU A 80 20.00 -7.89 20.16
C GLU A 80 19.82 -6.40 20.50
N THR A 81 20.91 -5.64 20.53
CA THR A 81 20.89 -4.20 20.78
C THR A 81 20.08 -3.46 19.71
N PHE A 82 20.32 -3.76 18.43
CA PHE A 82 19.55 -3.16 17.35
C PHE A 82 18.08 -3.56 17.41
N ALA A 83 17.77 -4.81 17.75
CA ALA A 83 16.39 -5.23 17.88
C ALA A 83 15.63 -4.44 18.95
N LYS A 84 16.24 -4.25 20.13
CA LYS A 84 15.68 -3.42 21.21
C LYS A 84 15.51 -1.94 20.84
N GLN A 85 16.40 -1.42 19.99
CA GLN A 85 16.35 -0.04 19.52
C GLN A 85 15.28 0.18 18.45
N MET A 86 14.93 -0.84 17.67
CA MET A 86 14.05 -0.69 16.50
C MET A 86 12.61 -1.09 16.81
N LEU A 87 12.41 -2.23 17.50
CA LEU A 87 11.09 -2.80 17.73
C LEU A 87 10.25 -1.90 18.66
N GLY A 88 9.02 -1.61 18.24
CA GLY A 88 8.09 -0.71 18.93
C GLY A 88 8.26 0.78 18.62
N ASN A 89 9.36 1.18 17.96
CA ASN A 89 9.62 2.55 17.56
C ASN A 89 9.12 2.85 16.14
N THR A 90 9.03 4.12 15.79
CA THR A 90 8.43 4.62 14.55
C THR A 90 9.52 4.92 13.53
N LEU A 91 9.56 4.13 12.45
CA LEU A 91 10.48 4.32 11.34
C LEU A 91 9.85 5.25 10.28
N VAL A 92 10.52 6.36 10.01
CA VAL A 92 10.20 7.30 8.94
C VAL A 92 11.05 6.98 7.72
N THR A 93 10.41 6.76 6.57
CA THR A 93 11.03 6.64 5.27
C THR A 93 10.42 7.64 4.29
N VAL A 94 11.03 7.78 3.12
CA VAL A 94 10.48 8.61 2.03
C VAL A 94 9.07 8.16 1.61
N GLN A 95 8.73 6.88 1.80
CA GLN A 95 7.43 6.31 1.42
C GLN A 95 6.37 6.38 2.54
N THR A 96 6.76 6.56 3.80
CA THR A 96 5.80 6.71 4.92
C THR A 96 5.40 8.16 5.19
N GLY A 97 6.14 9.12 4.63
CA GLY A 97 6.05 10.53 5.02
C GLY A 97 6.40 10.76 6.49
N GLU A 98 6.10 11.96 6.99
CA GLU A 98 6.42 12.36 8.38
C GLU A 98 5.72 11.52 9.44
N ALA A 99 4.59 10.88 9.13
CA ALA A 99 3.88 10.02 10.06
C ALA A 99 4.74 8.81 10.49
N GLY A 100 5.53 8.28 9.56
CA GLY A 100 6.32 7.07 9.79
C GLY A 100 5.44 5.82 9.97
N LYS A 101 6.07 4.70 10.27
CA LYS A 101 5.38 3.45 10.60
C LYS A 101 6.02 2.77 11.80
N GLN A 102 5.18 2.34 12.74
CA GLN A 102 5.66 1.62 13.91
C GLN A 102 6.20 0.25 13.50
N VAL A 103 7.42 -0.06 13.93
CA VAL A 103 8.08 -1.33 13.63
C VAL A 103 7.61 -2.38 14.64
N ASN A 104 6.63 -3.19 14.25
CA ASN A 104 6.07 -4.25 15.10
C ASN A 104 6.77 -5.61 14.93
N ARG A 105 7.62 -5.73 13.90
CA ARG A 105 8.32 -6.97 13.57
C ARG A 105 9.70 -6.64 13.01
N LEU A 106 10.65 -7.53 13.26
CA LEU A 106 11.99 -7.48 12.69
C LEU A 106 12.29 -8.75 11.92
N TYR A 107 13.26 -8.68 11.02
CA TYR A 107 13.84 -9.84 10.36
C TYR A 107 15.35 -9.82 10.58
N ILE A 108 15.88 -10.88 11.18
CA ILE A 108 17.32 -11.07 11.36
C ILE A 108 17.77 -12.13 10.36
N GLU A 109 18.71 -11.79 9.49
CA GLU A 109 19.24 -12.70 8.49
C GLU A 109 20.77 -12.72 8.45
N ASP A 110 21.31 -13.74 7.80
CA ASP A 110 22.75 -13.88 7.59
C ASP A 110 23.31 -12.77 6.67
N GLY A 111 24.51 -12.31 6.99
CA GLY A 111 25.23 -11.34 6.16
C GLY A 111 25.61 -11.93 4.79
N ALA A 112 25.67 -11.06 3.77
CA ALA A 112 26.16 -11.45 2.45
C ALA A 112 27.45 -10.70 2.11
N ALA A 113 28.45 -11.43 1.59
CA ALA A 113 29.64 -10.83 1.00
C ALA A 113 29.30 -10.34 -0.42
N ILE A 114 28.80 -9.11 -0.54
CA ILE A 114 28.31 -8.54 -1.80
C ILE A 114 29.50 -8.14 -2.70
N ASP A 115 29.41 -8.51 -3.98
CA ASP A 115 30.30 -8.06 -5.07
C ASP A 115 29.59 -7.03 -5.95
N LYS A 116 28.34 -7.31 -6.36
CA LYS A 116 27.52 -6.40 -7.18
C LYS A 116 26.07 -6.39 -6.70
N GLU A 117 25.40 -5.27 -6.92
CA GLU A 117 23.98 -5.07 -6.64
C GLU A 117 23.25 -4.68 -7.93
N PHE A 118 22.09 -5.27 -8.14
CA PHE A 118 21.24 -5.08 -9.30
C PHE A 118 19.79 -4.83 -8.87
N TYR A 119 18.99 -4.35 -9.81
CA TYR A 119 17.55 -4.24 -9.67
C TYR A 119 16.85 -5.23 -10.61
N LEU A 120 15.84 -5.93 -10.11
CA LEU A 120 14.96 -6.77 -10.91
C LEU A 120 13.55 -6.70 -10.33
N SER A 121 12.56 -6.36 -11.15
CA SER A 121 11.16 -6.45 -10.77
C SER A 121 10.28 -7.05 -11.86
N LEU A 122 9.11 -7.54 -11.45
CA LEU A 122 8.01 -7.97 -12.29
C LEU A 122 6.77 -7.19 -11.89
N LEU A 123 6.00 -6.74 -12.88
CA LEU A 123 4.73 -6.06 -12.70
C LEU A 123 3.82 -6.28 -13.90
N ILE A 124 2.53 -5.95 -13.77
CA ILE A 124 1.61 -5.92 -14.89
C ILE A 124 1.73 -4.56 -15.59
N ASP A 125 2.35 -4.54 -16.77
CA ASP A 125 2.44 -3.32 -17.56
C ASP A 125 1.08 -3.04 -18.20
N ARG A 126 0.44 -1.95 -17.77
CA ARG A 126 -0.88 -1.55 -18.25
C ARG A 126 -0.90 -1.14 -19.72
N ALA A 127 0.22 -0.66 -20.26
CA ALA A 127 0.30 -0.26 -21.67
C ALA A 127 0.26 -1.47 -22.60
N THR A 128 0.92 -2.55 -22.22
CA THR A 128 0.97 -3.80 -23.00
C THR A 128 -0.03 -4.85 -22.53
N SER A 129 -0.61 -4.67 -21.33
CA SER A 129 -1.45 -5.65 -20.64
C SER A 129 -0.74 -7.00 -20.46
N ARG A 130 0.56 -6.95 -20.15
CA ARG A 130 1.42 -8.14 -20.00
C ARG A 130 2.26 -8.03 -18.74
N VAL A 131 2.60 -9.18 -18.16
CA VAL A 131 3.63 -9.27 -17.13
C VAL A 131 4.96 -8.87 -17.76
N SER A 132 5.60 -7.85 -17.19
CA SER A 132 6.83 -7.26 -17.70
C SER A 132 7.91 -7.28 -16.64
N PHE A 133 9.12 -7.61 -17.07
CA PHE A 133 10.32 -7.45 -16.27
C PHE A 133 10.88 -6.04 -16.43
N VAL A 134 11.33 -5.46 -15.33
CA VAL A 134 12.13 -4.23 -15.30
C VAL A 134 13.46 -4.56 -14.64
N VAL A 135 14.56 -4.38 -15.37
CA VAL A 135 15.88 -4.87 -14.98
C VAL A 135 16.91 -3.75 -15.13
N SER A 136 17.77 -3.56 -14.15
CA SER A 136 18.81 -2.53 -14.20
C SER A 136 20.09 -2.95 -13.47
N THR A 137 21.22 -2.44 -13.96
CA THR A 137 22.51 -2.59 -13.27
C THR A 137 22.62 -1.73 -12.01
N GLU A 138 21.69 -0.80 -11.80
CA GLU A 138 21.69 0.12 -10.66
C GLU A 138 20.82 -0.43 -9.52
N GLY A 139 21.34 -1.41 -8.77
CA GLY A 139 20.70 -1.93 -7.56
C GLY A 139 20.96 -1.07 -6.32
N GLY A 140 20.16 -1.27 -5.28
CA GLY A 140 20.35 -0.63 -3.97
C GLY A 140 19.90 0.84 -3.89
N MET A 141 19.27 1.35 -4.94
CA MET A 141 18.72 2.71 -5.02
C MET A 141 17.27 2.71 -5.52
N SER A 142 16.62 3.89 -5.54
CA SER A 142 15.27 4.05 -6.09
C SER A 142 15.33 3.84 -7.60
N ILE A 143 14.47 2.96 -8.11
CA ILE A 143 14.38 2.72 -9.55
C ILE A 143 13.72 3.88 -10.28
N GLU A 144 12.87 4.64 -9.58
CA GLU A 144 12.22 5.85 -10.08
C GLU A 144 13.26 6.95 -10.38
N ASP A 145 14.24 7.14 -9.50
CA ASP A 145 15.37 8.04 -9.74
C ASP A 145 16.18 7.60 -10.96
N VAL A 146 16.48 6.29 -11.08
CA VAL A 146 17.19 5.74 -12.24
C VAL A 146 16.39 5.93 -13.53
N ALA A 147 15.07 5.76 -13.48
CA ALA A 147 14.18 5.95 -14.64
C ALA A 147 14.13 7.41 -15.10
N HIS A 148 14.26 8.36 -14.17
CA HIS A 148 14.26 9.79 -14.48
C HIS A 148 15.65 10.27 -14.95
N GLU A 149 16.71 9.88 -14.25
CA GLU A 149 18.06 10.41 -14.47
C GLU A 149 18.87 9.63 -15.52
N THR A 150 18.73 8.30 -15.55
CA THR A 150 19.49 7.41 -16.45
C THR A 150 18.59 6.30 -17.02
N PRO A 151 17.53 6.65 -17.77
CA PRO A 151 16.55 5.70 -18.29
C PRO A 151 17.17 4.60 -19.17
N GLU A 152 18.30 4.88 -19.82
CA GLU A 152 19.03 3.94 -20.67
C GLU A 152 19.64 2.74 -19.91
N LYS A 153 19.71 2.83 -18.58
CA LYS A 153 20.16 1.72 -17.72
C LYS A 153 19.04 0.74 -17.37
N ILE A 154 17.79 1.08 -17.70
CA ILE A 154 16.63 0.23 -17.47
C ILE A 154 16.31 -0.54 -18.74
N VAL A 155 16.25 -1.85 -18.61
CA VAL A 155 15.78 -2.76 -19.65
C VAL A 155 14.43 -3.30 -19.24
N THR A 156 13.43 -3.08 -20.09
CA THR A 156 12.06 -3.58 -19.89
C THR A 156 11.65 -4.50 -21.03
N PHE A 157 11.08 -5.65 -20.69
CA PHE A 157 10.51 -6.56 -21.68
C PHE A 157 9.32 -7.34 -21.12
N ALA A 158 8.36 -7.64 -21.98
CA ALA A 158 7.14 -8.35 -21.62
C ALA A 158 7.24 -9.84 -21.95
N VAL A 159 6.54 -10.67 -21.17
CA VAL A 159 6.33 -12.09 -21.47
C VAL A 159 4.99 -12.26 -22.18
N ASP A 160 4.98 -13.02 -23.28
CA ASP A 160 3.73 -13.35 -23.96
C ASP A 160 2.94 -14.40 -23.15
N PRO A 161 1.66 -14.12 -22.79
CA PRO A 161 0.88 -15.03 -21.96
C PRO A 161 0.59 -16.38 -22.65
N ALA A 162 0.58 -16.44 -23.98
CA ALA A 162 0.33 -17.69 -24.71
C ALA A 162 1.56 -18.62 -24.71
N THR A 163 2.77 -18.06 -24.75
CA THR A 163 4.00 -18.87 -24.69
C THR A 163 4.49 -19.10 -23.27
N GLY A 164 4.14 -18.19 -22.34
CA GLY A 164 4.71 -18.14 -21.00
C GLY A 164 6.19 -17.76 -21.01
N ILE A 165 6.83 -17.90 -19.84
CA ILE A 165 8.26 -17.69 -19.69
C ILE A 165 9.04 -18.74 -20.48
N MET A 166 10.12 -18.31 -21.11
CA MET A 166 10.92 -19.10 -22.04
C MET A 166 12.41 -18.83 -21.81
N PRO A 167 13.32 -19.76 -22.13
CA PRO A 167 14.74 -19.61 -21.82
C PRO A 167 15.42 -18.35 -22.37
N HIS A 168 14.88 -17.75 -23.44
CA HIS A 168 15.43 -16.52 -24.01
C HIS A 168 15.19 -15.30 -23.13
N HIS A 169 14.09 -15.25 -22.38
CA HIS A 169 13.82 -14.19 -21.40
C HIS A 169 14.89 -14.19 -20.30
N GLY A 170 15.26 -15.38 -19.79
CA GLY A 170 16.33 -15.52 -18.83
C GLY A 170 17.71 -15.08 -19.36
N ARG A 171 17.99 -15.34 -20.64
CA ARG A 171 19.20 -14.80 -21.29
C ARG A 171 19.14 -13.27 -21.40
N HIS A 172 17.98 -12.71 -21.69
CA HIS A 172 17.80 -11.27 -21.77
C HIS A 172 18.04 -10.58 -20.42
N VAL A 173 17.57 -11.16 -19.30
CA VAL A 173 17.91 -10.69 -17.95
C VAL A 173 19.42 -10.76 -17.71
N ALA A 174 20.07 -11.87 -18.06
CA ALA A 174 21.51 -12.01 -17.90
C ALA A 174 22.30 -10.97 -18.71
N ASP A 175 21.91 -10.73 -19.96
CA ASP A 175 22.53 -9.75 -20.84
C ASP A 175 22.33 -8.32 -20.31
N ALA A 176 21.12 -7.97 -19.85
CA ALA A 176 20.81 -6.67 -19.24
C ALA A 176 21.67 -6.40 -17.98
N LEU A 177 21.89 -7.43 -17.16
CA LEU A 177 22.73 -7.37 -15.95
C LEU A 177 24.23 -7.58 -16.23
N LYS A 178 24.62 -7.75 -17.50
CA LYS A 178 26.00 -8.01 -17.93
C LYS A 178 26.62 -9.23 -17.24
N LEU A 179 25.81 -10.27 -17.07
CA LEU A 179 26.19 -11.54 -16.45
C LEU A 179 26.63 -12.56 -17.50
N THR A 180 27.70 -13.29 -17.20
CA THR A 180 28.28 -14.29 -18.11
C THR A 180 28.51 -15.63 -17.41
N GLY A 181 28.68 -16.71 -18.18
CA GLY A 181 29.06 -18.01 -17.65
C GLY A 181 28.02 -18.61 -16.69
N ASP A 182 28.45 -19.00 -15.49
CA ASP A 182 27.57 -19.59 -14.48
C ASP A 182 26.51 -18.59 -13.98
N LEU A 183 26.86 -17.32 -13.82
CA LEU A 183 25.92 -16.28 -13.39
C LEU A 183 24.78 -16.07 -14.40
N ALA A 184 25.07 -16.19 -15.70
CA ALA A 184 24.02 -16.13 -16.73
C ALA A 184 23.05 -17.31 -16.65
N LYS A 185 23.55 -18.52 -16.31
CA LYS A 185 22.70 -19.70 -16.07
C LYS A 185 21.84 -19.52 -14.83
N GLN A 186 22.43 -19.01 -13.74
CA GLN A 186 21.70 -18.70 -12.51
C GLN A 186 20.61 -17.64 -12.76
N ALA A 187 20.90 -16.59 -13.51
CA ALA A 187 19.93 -15.55 -13.89
C ALA A 187 18.78 -16.16 -14.70
N GLY A 188 19.07 -17.05 -15.64
CA GLY A 188 18.05 -17.76 -16.41
C GLY A 188 17.09 -18.56 -15.54
N LYS A 189 17.63 -19.36 -14.60
CA LYS A 189 16.82 -20.12 -13.63
C LYS A 189 16.01 -19.19 -12.72
N LEU A 190 16.63 -18.13 -12.20
CA LEU A 190 15.97 -17.18 -11.32
C LEU A 190 14.79 -16.50 -12.02
N THR A 191 14.97 -16.07 -13.27
CA THR A 191 13.94 -15.42 -14.07
C THR A 191 12.69 -16.30 -14.20
N GLU A 192 12.88 -17.59 -14.48
CA GLU A 192 11.79 -18.57 -14.53
C GLU A 192 11.09 -18.71 -13.17
N GLN A 193 11.86 -18.87 -12.10
CA GLN A 193 11.31 -19.03 -10.74
C GLN A 193 10.48 -17.83 -10.29
N LEU A 194 10.96 -16.60 -10.54
CA LEU A 194 10.26 -15.39 -10.16
C LEU A 194 9.00 -15.18 -11.00
N TYR A 195 9.05 -15.47 -12.31
CA TYR A 195 7.86 -15.40 -13.16
C TYR A 195 6.79 -16.41 -12.73
N THR A 196 7.18 -17.66 -12.47
CA THR A 196 6.26 -18.70 -12.01
C THR A 196 5.62 -18.30 -10.68
N ALA A 197 6.42 -17.80 -9.72
CA ALA A 197 5.88 -17.28 -8.46
C ALA A 197 4.89 -16.13 -8.67
N PHE A 198 5.21 -15.19 -9.56
CA PHE A 198 4.39 -14.03 -9.87
C PHE A 198 3.01 -14.44 -10.39
N VAL A 199 2.97 -15.38 -11.35
CA VAL A 199 1.73 -15.84 -11.97
C VAL A 199 0.95 -16.77 -11.04
N GLU A 200 1.59 -17.74 -10.39
CA GLU A 200 0.88 -18.74 -9.57
C GLU A 200 0.30 -18.17 -8.27
N LYS A 201 0.82 -17.04 -7.79
CA LYS A 201 0.31 -16.36 -6.59
C LYS A 201 -0.50 -15.11 -6.88
N ASP A 202 -0.77 -14.80 -8.16
CA ASP A 202 -1.45 -13.57 -8.58
C ASP A 202 -0.81 -12.31 -7.96
N MET A 203 0.51 -12.21 -8.09
CA MET A 203 1.24 -11.02 -7.70
C MET A 203 0.89 -9.86 -8.65
N GLU A 204 0.77 -8.67 -8.10
CA GLU A 204 0.66 -7.42 -8.86
C GLU A 204 2.03 -6.75 -9.04
N LEU A 205 2.90 -6.93 -8.03
CA LEU A 205 4.28 -6.43 -8.00
C LEU A 205 5.18 -7.41 -7.26
N LEU A 206 6.31 -7.74 -7.87
CA LEU A 206 7.44 -8.39 -7.20
C LEU A 206 8.70 -7.61 -7.52
N GLU A 207 9.32 -7.01 -6.51
CA GLU A 207 10.54 -6.23 -6.66
C GLU A 207 11.65 -6.84 -5.81
N ILE A 208 12.78 -7.16 -6.44
CA ILE A 208 14.01 -7.63 -5.81
C ILE A 208 15.04 -6.49 -5.88
N ASN A 209 15.22 -5.78 -4.77
CA ASN A 209 16.12 -4.63 -4.71
C ASN A 209 16.87 -4.54 -3.37
N PRO A 210 18.13 -5.03 -3.28
CA PRO A 210 18.94 -5.49 -4.41
C PRO A 210 18.82 -7.00 -4.70
N LEU A 211 18.94 -7.33 -5.98
CA LEU A 211 19.43 -8.64 -6.43
C LEU A 211 20.96 -8.59 -6.42
N ILE A 212 21.62 -9.43 -5.65
CA ILE A 212 23.08 -9.36 -5.49
C ILE A 212 23.81 -10.49 -6.20
N VAL A 213 25.05 -10.21 -6.57
CA VAL A 213 26.08 -11.24 -6.79
C VAL A 213 26.99 -11.25 -5.56
N THR A 214 27.15 -12.42 -4.96
CA THR A 214 28.08 -12.62 -3.85
C THR A 214 29.51 -12.83 -4.38
N LYS A 215 30.52 -12.63 -3.53
CA LYS A 215 31.94 -12.83 -3.88
C LYS A 215 32.30 -14.26 -4.31
N ASP A 216 31.49 -15.25 -3.94
CA ASP A 216 31.59 -16.64 -4.40
C ASP A 216 30.80 -16.93 -5.70
N GLY A 217 30.32 -15.89 -6.38
CA GLY A 217 29.69 -15.99 -7.70
C GLY A 217 28.28 -16.57 -7.66
N LYS A 218 27.48 -16.22 -6.65
CA LYS A 218 26.07 -16.64 -6.54
C LYS A 218 25.12 -15.45 -6.62
N LEU A 219 24.06 -15.62 -7.40
CA LEU A 219 22.92 -14.70 -7.36
C LEU A 219 22.09 -14.95 -6.11
N ARG A 220 21.61 -13.87 -5.49
CA ARG A 220 20.75 -13.93 -4.32
C ARG A 220 19.78 -12.76 -4.27
N CYS A 221 18.51 -13.03 -4.01
CA CYS A 221 17.51 -12.00 -3.70
C CYS A 221 17.74 -11.51 -2.26
N LEU A 222 18.43 -10.38 -2.10
CA LEU A 222 18.80 -9.87 -0.77
C LEU A 222 17.64 -9.15 -0.09
N ASP A 223 16.75 -8.53 -0.85
CA ASP A 223 15.52 -7.91 -0.38
C ASP A 223 14.38 -8.24 -1.37
N ALA A 224 13.15 -8.24 -0.88
CA ALA A 224 11.97 -8.50 -1.70
C ALA A 224 10.78 -7.68 -1.20
N LYS A 225 10.16 -6.92 -2.09
CA LYS A 225 8.86 -6.28 -1.90
C LYS A 225 7.84 -7.00 -2.78
N CYS A 226 6.72 -7.38 -2.20
CA CYS A 226 5.69 -8.18 -2.88
C CYS A 226 4.30 -7.63 -2.57
N ALA A 227 3.49 -7.50 -3.61
CA ALA A 227 2.09 -7.16 -3.54
C ALA A 227 1.27 -8.12 -4.39
N PHE A 228 0.05 -8.43 -3.94
CA PHE A 228 -0.90 -9.32 -4.60
C PHE A 228 -2.13 -8.55 -5.08
N ASP A 229 -2.75 -9.02 -6.15
CA ASP A 229 -4.06 -8.53 -6.61
C ASP A 229 -5.14 -8.89 -5.58
N ASP A 230 -5.77 -7.87 -5.00
CA ASP A 230 -6.84 -8.04 -4.02
C ASP A 230 -8.03 -8.83 -4.58
N ASN A 231 -8.27 -8.73 -5.89
CA ASN A 231 -9.36 -9.45 -6.56
C ASN A 231 -9.09 -10.95 -6.68
N ALA A 232 -7.85 -11.41 -6.53
CA ALA A 232 -7.48 -12.82 -6.61
C ALA A 232 -7.43 -13.49 -5.21
N LEU A 233 -7.52 -12.73 -4.12
CA LEU A 233 -7.34 -13.28 -2.76
C LEU A 233 -8.34 -14.37 -2.38
N TYR A 234 -9.53 -14.39 -3.00
CA TYR A 234 -10.55 -15.43 -2.75
C TYR A 234 -10.05 -16.85 -3.07
N ARG A 235 -9.05 -16.99 -3.94
CA ARG A 235 -8.42 -18.27 -4.31
C ARG A 235 -7.04 -18.50 -3.66
N HIS A 236 -6.59 -17.57 -2.79
CA HIS A 236 -5.31 -17.65 -2.07
C HIS A 236 -5.47 -17.46 -0.56
N PRO A 237 -6.14 -18.41 0.14
CA PRO A 237 -6.31 -18.33 1.59
C PRO A 237 -4.97 -18.29 2.35
N GLU A 238 -3.93 -18.91 1.81
CA GLU A 238 -2.58 -18.88 2.37
C GLU A 238 -1.93 -17.49 2.30
N VAL A 239 -2.26 -16.70 1.28
CA VAL A 239 -1.79 -15.32 1.13
C VAL A 239 -2.57 -14.41 2.06
N VAL A 240 -3.90 -14.57 2.15
CA VAL A 240 -4.76 -13.80 3.07
C VAL A 240 -4.28 -13.94 4.52
N ALA A 241 -3.83 -15.12 4.92
CA ALA A 241 -3.29 -15.37 6.27
C ALA A 241 -2.01 -14.57 6.59
N LEU A 242 -1.35 -13.99 5.58
CA LEU A 242 -0.15 -13.17 5.75
C LEU A 242 -0.46 -11.70 6.04
N ARG A 243 -1.71 -11.25 5.83
CA ARG A 243 -2.13 -9.85 6.01
C ARG A 243 -1.76 -9.34 7.39
N ASP A 244 -1.07 -8.20 7.44
CA ASP A 244 -0.76 -7.50 8.67
C ASP A 244 -1.58 -6.22 8.77
N ILE A 245 -2.68 -6.27 9.51
CA ILE A 245 -3.54 -5.11 9.71
C ILE A 245 -2.83 -3.98 10.48
N THR A 246 -1.74 -4.25 11.20
CA THR A 246 -0.98 -3.18 11.86
C THR A 246 -0.28 -2.29 10.83
N GLU A 247 -0.18 -2.74 9.57
CA GLU A 247 0.37 -1.96 8.47
C GLU A 247 -0.65 -1.01 7.80
N GLU A 248 -1.95 -1.17 8.09
CA GLU A 248 -3.04 -0.44 7.46
C GLU A 248 -3.60 0.68 8.35
N ASP A 249 -4.39 1.59 7.79
CA ASP A 249 -5.10 2.62 8.55
C ASP A 249 -6.35 2.02 9.21
N GLU A 250 -6.61 2.37 10.48
CA GLU A 250 -7.74 1.84 11.25
C GLU A 250 -9.09 2.10 10.58
N LYS A 251 -9.25 3.26 9.91
CA LYS A 251 -10.48 3.63 9.20
C LYS A 251 -10.66 2.81 7.93
N GLU A 252 -9.57 2.50 7.23
CA GLU A 252 -9.59 1.62 6.05
C GLU A 252 -9.95 0.18 6.43
N ILE A 253 -9.42 -0.30 7.56
CA ILE A 253 -9.78 -1.61 8.12
C ILE A 253 -11.28 -1.64 8.45
N GLU A 254 -11.80 -0.63 9.16
CA GLU A 254 -13.22 -0.57 9.51
C GLU A 254 -14.11 -0.47 8.26
N ALA A 255 -13.73 0.35 7.28
CA ALA A 255 -14.43 0.48 6.01
C ALA A 255 -14.52 -0.85 5.25
N SER A 256 -13.44 -1.63 5.25
CA SER A 256 -13.40 -2.92 4.55
C SER A 256 -14.43 -3.93 5.06
N LYS A 257 -14.84 -3.86 6.35
CA LYS A 257 -15.88 -4.72 6.94
C LYS A 257 -17.27 -4.49 6.34
N TYR A 258 -17.47 -3.34 5.70
CA TYR A 258 -18.72 -2.92 5.08
C TYR A 258 -18.63 -2.86 3.54
N GLU A 259 -17.53 -3.38 2.97
CA GLU A 259 -17.23 -3.28 1.53
C GLU A 259 -17.19 -1.82 1.04
N LEU A 260 -16.69 -0.93 1.89
CA LEU A 260 -16.49 0.48 1.56
C LEU A 260 -15.04 0.68 1.12
N ALA A 261 -14.83 1.28 -0.05
CA ALA A 261 -13.49 1.69 -0.47
C ALA A 261 -13.19 3.07 0.12
N TYR A 262 -12.40 3.12 1.18
CA TYR A 262 -12.04 4.33 1.92
C TYR A 262 -10.53 4.56 1.82
N ILE A 263 -10.10 5.81 1.70
CA ILE A 263 -8.70 6.22 1.82
C ILE A 263 -8.66 7.51 2.64
N ALA A 264 -7.88 7.53 3.72
CA ALA A 264 -7.70 8.73 4.53
C ALA A 264 -6.82 9.77 3.79
N LEU A 265 -7.17 11.05 3.90
CA LEU A 265 -6.43 12.18 3.35
C LEU A 265 -6.24 13.27 4.43
N ASP A 266 -5.32 14.20 4.19
CA ASP A 266 -5.04 15.29 5.12
C ASP A 266 -5.88 16.53 4.81
N GLY A 267 -7.19 16.43 5.08
CA GLY A 267 -8.15 17.51 4.83
C GLY A 267 -9.20 17.63 5.92
N ASP A 268 -10.18 18.50 5.68
CA ASP A 268 -11.22 18.86 6.66
C ASP A 268 -12.65 18.67 6.14
N ILE A 269 -12.84 18.29 4.88
CA ILE A 269 -14.16 17.96 4.33
C ILE A 269 -14.25 16.48 3.99
N GLY A 270 -15.06 15.75 4.76
CA GLY A 270 -15.36 14.36 4.50
C GLY A 270 -16.20 14.18 3.24
N CYS A 271 -15.93 13.15 2.46
CA CYS A 271 -16.68 12.84 1.24
C CYS A 271 -17.37 11.49 1.38
N MET A 272 -18.61 11.38 0.89
CA MET A 272 -19.30 10.10 0.71
C MET A 272 -19.97 10.09 -0.66
N VAL A 273 -19.51 9.21 -1.54
CA VAL A 273 -19.88 9.23 -2.96
C VAL A 273 -20.12 7.80 -3.44
N ASN A 274 -20.97 7.63 -4.45
CA ASN A 274 -21.09 6.36 -5.15
C ASN A 274 -20.38 6.40 -6.52
N GLY A 275 -19.46 5.46 -6.72
CA GLY A 275 -18.59 5.34 -7.89
C GLY A 275 -17.25 6.06 -7.71
N ALA A 276 -16.15 5.31 -7.83
CA ALA A 276 -14.78 5.81 -7.66
C ALA A 276 -14.46 7.05 -8.51
N GLY A 277 -14.89 7.09 -9.78
CA GLY A 277 -14.66 8.26 -10.64
C GLY A 277 -15.33 9.53 -10.13
N LEU A 278 -16.57 9.41 -9.63
CA LEU A 278 -17.30 10.54 -9.05
C LEU A 278 -16.72 10.93 -7.68
N ALA A 279 -16.25 9.96 -6.90
CA ALA A 279 -15.57 10.22 -5.63
C ALA A 279 -14.30 11.06 -5.85
N MET A 280 -13.47 10.71 -6.84
CA MET A 280 -12.32 11.51 -7.25
C MET A 280 -12.71 12.91 -7.72
N ALA A 281 -13.71 13.03 -8.61
CA ALA A 281 -14.18 14.34 -9.08
C ALA A 281 -14.74 15.22 -7.94
N THR A 282 -15.34 14.61 -6.91
CA THR A 282 -15.88 15.31 -5.74
C THR A 282 -14.74 15.86 -4.87
N MET A 283 -13.68 15.08 -4.67
CA MET A 283 -12.47 15.54 -3.99
C MET A 283 -11.80 16.69 -4.74
N ASP A 284 -11.68 16.56 -6.07
CA ASP A 284 -11.06 17.57 -6.93
C ASP A 284 -11.82 18.90 -6.89
N ILE A 285 -13.15 18.87 -6.94
CA ILE A 285 -13.93 20.10 -6.90
C ILE A 285 -13.94 20.77 -5.52
N ILE A 286 -13.89 20.00 -4.42
CA ILE A 286 -13.67 20.57 -3.07
C ILE A 286 -12.32 21.31 -3.06
N LYS A 287 -11.30 20.69 -3.65
CA LYS A 287 -9.97 21.27 -3.75
C LYS A 287 -9.94 22.53 -4.61
N LEU A 288 -10.67 22.52 -5.72
CA LEU A 288 -10.85 23.67 -6.62
C LEU A 288 -11.44 24.89 -5.88
N TYR A 289 -12.33 24.65 -4.92
CA TYR A 289 -12.93 25.70 -4.08
C TYR A 289 -12.11 26.07 -2.83
N GLY A 290 -10.88 25.56 -2.72
CA GLY A 290 -9.89 26.03 -1.74
C GLY A 290 -9.96 25.36 -0.37
N ALA A 291 -10.72 24.27 -0.22
CA ALA A 291 -10.65 23.38 0.94
C ALA A 291 -9.87 22.11 0.60
N PHE A 292 -9.70 21.19 1.55
CA PHE A 292 -9.02 19.92 1.29
C PHE A 292 -9.95 18.76 1.67
N PRO A 293 -10.14 17.76 0.78
CA PRO A 293 -10.91 16.58 1.11
C PRO A 293 -10.19 15.77 2.20
N ALA A 294 -10.93 15.34 3.22
CA ALA A 294 -10.42 14.55 4.34
C ALA A 294 -10.34 13.05 4.02
N ASN A 295 -11.05 12.59 2.99
CA ASN A 295 -11.03 11.20 2.58
C ASN A 295 -11.53 11.02 1.13
N PHE A 296 -11.11 9.92 0.52
CA PHE A 296 -11.86 9.24 -0.54
C PHE A 296 -12.83 8.25 0.13
N LEU A 297 -14.05 8.14 -0.37
CA LEU A 297 -14.97 7.07 0.01
C LEU A 297 -15.95 6.77 -1.12
N ASP A 298 -15.88 5.55 -1.64
CA ASP A 298 -16.86 4.97 -2.56
C ASP A 298 -17.75 3.97 -1.81
N VAL A 299 -19.05 4.25 -1.76
CA VAL A 299 -20.07 3.34 -1.19
C VAL A 299 -20.57 2.28 -2.18
N GLY A 300 -20.07 2.30 -3.42
CA GLY A 300 -20.45 1.40 -4.49
C GLY A 300 -21.84 1.70 -5.07
N GLY A 301 -22.34 0.80 -5.95
CA GLY A 301 -23.63 0.98 -6.62
C GLY A 301 -24.86 0.88 -5.70
N GLY A 302 -24.69 0.45 -4.44
CA GLY A 302 -25.77 0.29 -3.47
C GLY A 302 -25.50 1.07 -2.18
N ALA A 303 -26.31 2.09 -1.91
CA ALA A 303 -26.25 2.90 -0.68
C ALA A 303 -27.28 2.40 0.34
N SER A 304 -27.09 1.19 0.89
CA SER A 304 -27.97 0.70 1.97
C SER A 304 -27.82 1.57 3.22
N LYS A 305 -28.84 1.59 4.08
CA LYS A 305 -28.81 2.36 5.33
C LYS A 305 -27.59 1.98 6.18
N GLU A 306 -27.27 0.70 6.28
CA GLU A 306 -26.15 0.17 7.06
C GLU A 306 -24.81 0.69 6.53
N LYS A 307 -24.60 0.64 5.21
CA LYS A 307 -23.38 1.16 4.56
C LYS A 307 -23.24 2.67 4.75
N VAL A 308 -24.33 3.43 4.58
CA VAL A 308 -24.35 4.89 4.78
C VAL A 308 -24.07 5.26 6.25
N THR A 309 -24.67 4.56 7.21
CA THR A 309 -24.41 4.78 8.64
C THR A 309 -22.96 4.46 9.00
N ALA A 310 -22.41 3.34 8.51
CA ALA A 310 -21.01 2.98 8.73
C ALA A 310 -20.07 4.04 8.14
N ALA A 311 -20.34 4.47 6.91
CA ALA A 311 -19.62 5.54 6.24
C ALA A 311 -19.58 6.84 7.06
N PHE A 312 -20.73 7.28 7.61
CA PHE A 312 -20.76 8.44 8.49
C PHE A 312 -19.92 8.24 9.75
N LYS A 313 -20.04 7.09 10.42
CA LYS A 313 -19.26 6.78 11.64
C LYS A 313 -17.75 6.86 11.35
N ILE A 314 -17.30 6.28 10.24
CA ILE A 314 -15.89 6.29 9.82
C ILE A 314 -15.41 7.71 9.54
N ILE A 315 -16.17 8.50 8.76
CA ILE A 315 -15.81 9.90 8.45
C ILE A 315 -15.73 10.73 9.73
N THR A 316 -16.72 10.62 10.62
CA THR A 316 -16.79 11.42 11.85
C THR A 316 -15.82 10.97 12.94
N ALA A 317 -15.21 9.79 12.82
CA ALA A 317 -14.14 9.36 13.72
C ALA A 317 -12.86 10.18 13.52
N ASP A 318 -12.72 10.87 12.38
CA ASP A 318 -11.62 11.80 12.16
C ASP A 318 -11.93 13.19 12.76
N PRO A 319 -11.20 13.63 13.80
CA PRO A 319 -11.41 14.93 14.42
C PRO A 319 -11.05 16.10 13.50
N LYS A 320 -10.34 15.88 12.38
CA LYS A 320 -10.05 16.93 11.38
C LYS A 320 -11.27 17.28 10.54
N VAL A 321 -12.27 16.40 10.45
CA VAL A 321 -13.46 16.63 9.63
C VAL A 321 -14.34 17.70 10.26
N LYS A 322 -14.53 18.79 9.52
CA LYS A 322 -15.35 19.96 9.88
C LYS A 322 -16.63 20.07 9.07
N GLY A 323 -16.79 19.25 8.03
CA GLY A 323 -17.98 19.20 7.19
C GLY A 323 -18.00 17.94 6.35
N ILE A 324 -19.19 17.54 5.88
CA ILE A 324 -19.35 16.35 5.03
C ILE A 324 -20.10 16.73 3.75
N LEU A 325 -19.58 16.29 2.61
CA LEU A 325 -20.25 16.33 1.32
C LEU A 325 -20.68 14.92 0.90
N VAL A 326 -22.00 14.70 0.87
CA VAL A 326 -22.61 13.51 0.26
C VAL A 326 -22.96 13.86 -1.18
N ASN A 327 -22.42 13.12 -2.14
CA ASN A 327 -22.74 13.28 -3.56
C ASN A 327 -23.16 11.93 -4.14
N ILE A 328 -24.47 11.72 -4.31
CA ILE A 328 -25.01 10.44 -4.79
C ILE A 328 -25.74 10.63 -6.12
N PHE A 329 -25.27 9.93 -7.14
CA PHE A 329 -25.99 9.77 -8.39
C PHE A 329 -26.83 8.49 -8.30
N GLY A 330 -28.16 8.62 -8.17
CA GLY A 330 -29.09 7.55 -7.82
C GLY A 330 -28.99 6.31 -8.71
N GLY A 331 -28.72 6.48 -10.01
CA GLY A 331 -28.55 5.35 -10.93
C GLY A 331 -29.77 4.43 -10.90
N ILE A 332 -29.62 3.25 -10.30
CA ILE A 332 -30.72 2.27 -10.09
C ILE A 332 -31.59 2.56 -8.86
N MET A 333 -31.10 3.34 -7.89
CA MET A 333 -31.78 3.73 -6.66
C MET A 333 -32.55 5.04 -6.87
N LYS A 334 -33.69 5.20 -6.17
CA LYS A 334 -34.46 6.44 -6.18
C LYS A 334 -33.93 7.40 -5.12
N CYS A 335 -33.83 8.69 -5.45
CA CYS A 335 -33.27 9.72 -4.58
C CYS A 335 -34.06 9.93 -3.29
N ASP A 336 -35.37 9.68 -3.29
CA ASP A 336 -36.21 9.73 -2.08
C ASP A 336 -35.79 8.67 -1.05
N VAL A 337 -35.56 7.43 -1.50
CA VAL A 337 -35.08 6.34 -0.62
C VAL A 337 -33.68 6.65 -0.08
N ILE A 338 -32.80 7.20 -0.92
CA ILE A 338 -31.46 7.60 -0.50
C ILE A 338 -31.54 8.74 0.53
N ALA A 339 -32.37 9.75 0.28
CA ALA A 339 -32.58 10.88 1.20
C ALA A 339 -33.07 10.38 2.57
N GLU A 340 -34.07 9.50 2.61
CA GLU A 340 -34.55 8.90 3.86
C GLU A 340 -33.43 8.14 4.59
N GLY A 341 -32.62 7.37 3.87
CA GLY A 341 -31.46 6.65 4.41
C GLY A 341 -30.43 7.59 5.03
N VAL A 342 -30.06 8.67 4.33
CA VAL A 342 -29.13 9.69 4.82
C VAL A 342 -29.69 10.35 6.08
N ILE A 343 -30.94 10.84 6.06
CA ILE A 343 -31.55 11.50 7.22
C ILE A 343 -31.64 10.55 8.42
N ALA A 344 -31.95 9.27 8.20
CA ALA A 344 -31.96 8.27 9.26
C ALA A 344 -30.56 8.04 9.85
N ALA A 345 -29.53 7.96 9.01
CA ALA A 345 -28.14 7.81 9.45
C ALA A 345 -27.65 9.04 10.22
N VAL A 346 -27.98 10.26 9.77
CA VAL A 346 -27.64 11.50 10.47
C VAL A 346 -28.25 11.54 11.88
N LYS A 347 -29.51 11.12 12.02
CA LYS A 347 -30.19 11.04 13.32
C LYS A 347 -29.57 9.99 14.24
N GLU A 348 -29.15 8.86 13.69
CA GLU A 348 -28.52 7.79 14.46
C GLU A 348 -27.11 8.17 14.92
N VAL A 349 -26.31 8.77 14.05
CA VAL A 349 -24.92 9.16 14.34
C VAL A 349 -24.84 10.44 15.18
N GLY A 350 -25.77 11.36 15.00
CA GLY A 350 -25.79 12.64 15.74
C GLY A 350 -24.72 13.62 15.24
N LEU A 351 -24.69 13.88 13.92
CA LEU A 351 -23.70 14.77 13.30
C LEU A 351 -23.68 16.18 13.92
N GLN A 352 -22.48 16.64 14.26
CA GLN A 352 -22.22 17.99 14.80
C GLN A 352 -21.66 18.95 13.73
N VAL A 353 -21.22 18.40 12.59
CA VAL A 353 -20.65 19.16 11.48
C VAL A 353 -21.70 19.39 10.39
N PRO A 354 -21.61 20.50 9.62
CA PRO A 354 -22.49 20.75 8.48
C PRO A 354 -22.44 19.60 7.47
N LEU A 355 -23.62 19.23 6.97
CA LEU A 355 -23.79 18.23 5.93
C LEU A 355 -24.38 18.89 4.68
N VAL A 356 -23.69 18.76 3.55
CA VAL A 356 -24.24 19.09 2.23
C VAL A 356 -24.55 17.80 1.50
N VAL A 357 -25.76 17.71 0.93
CA VAL A 357 -26.21 16.54 0.18
C VAL A 357 -26.60 16.95 -1.22
N ARG A 358 -25.95 16.34 -2.20
CA ARG A 358 -26.29 16.45 -3.61
C ARG A 358 -26.81 15.09 -4.09
N LEU A 359 -28.03 15.11 -4.62
CA LEU A 359 -28.69 13.94 -5.22
C LEU A 359 -28.95 14.20 -6.71
N GLU A 360 -28.87 13.16 -7.53
CA GLU A 360 -29.35 13.16 -8.91
C GLU A 360 -30.03 11.87 -9.29
N GLY A 361 -30.98 11.96 -10.21
CA GLY A 361 -31.65 10.80 -10.80
C GLY A 361 -33.15 10.76 -10.50
N THR A 362 -33.70 9.56 -10.45
CA THR A 362 -35.13 9.34 -10.25
C THR A 362 -35.58 9.91 -8.90
N ASN A 363 -36.67 10.70 -8.91
CA ASN A 363 -37.24 11.34 -7.71
C ASN A 363 -36.33 12.38 -7.02
N VAL A 364 -35.39 13.00 -7.75
CA VAL A 364 -34.49 14.01 -7.17
C VAL A 364 -35.22 15.15 -6.44
N ASP A 365 -36.30 15.68 -7.02
CA ASP A 365 -37.08 16.76 -6.41
C ASP A 365 -37.74 16.32 -5.09
N LEU A 366 -38.17 15.06 -5.01
CA LEU A 366 -38.73 14.50 -3.79
C LEU A 366 -37.64 14.27 -2.73
N GLY A 367 -36.47 13.75 -3.14
CA GLY A 367 -35.31 13.61 -2.26
C GLY A 367 -34.85 14.94 -1.66
N LYS A 368 -34.80 16.00 -2.46
CA LYS A 368 -34.50 17.37 -1.98
C LYS A 368 -35.52 17.85 -0.95
N LYS A 369 -36.82 17.67 -1.23
CA LYS A 369 -37.89 18.00 -0.26
C LYS A 369 -37.78 17.23 1.05
N ILE A 370 -37.37 15.97 1.01
CA ILE A 370 -37.15 15.14 2.22
C ILE A 370 -35.98 15.71 3.04
N ILE A 371 -34.90 16.13 2.38
CA ILE A 371 -33.74 16.74 3.04
C ILE A 371 -34.13 18.07 3.69
N ASP A 372 -34.73 18.98 2.92
CA ASP A 372 -35.11 20.32 3.38
C ASP A 372 -36.16 20.27 4.50
N GLY A 373 -37.06 19.28 4.46
CA GLY A 373 -38.10 19.05 5.47
C GLY A 373 -37.63 18.28 6.71
N SER A 374 -36.36 17.87 6.79
CA SER A 374 -35.88 16.96 7.84
C SER A 374 -35.75 17.58 9.23
N GLY A 375 -35.68 18.92 9.31
CA GLY A 375 -35.39 19.66 10.55
C GLY A 375 -33.96 19.49 11.06
N LEU A 376 -33.07 18.88 10.27
CA LEU A 376 -31.66 18.68 10.57
C LEU A 376 -30.82 19.76 9.88
N ASN A 377 -29.57 19.94 10.34
CA ASN A 377 -28.59 20.84 9.71
C ASN A 377 -28.02 20.20 8.42
N VAL A 378 -28.89 19.99 7.43
CA VAL A 378 -28.57 19.36 6.15
C VAL A 378 -28.96 20.32 5.02
N ILE A 379 -28.02 20.58 4.12
CA ILE A 379 -28.17 21.53 3.03
C ILE A 379 -28.27 20.74 1.72
N ALA A 380 -29.41 20.85 1.02
CA ALA A 380 -29.53 20.30 -0.33
C ALA A 380 -28.74 21.15 -1.35
N ALA A 381 -28.08 20.47 -2.29
CA ALA A 381 -27.36 21.10 -3.39
C ALA A 381 -27.95 20.73 -4.76
N GLU A 382 -27.85 21.67 -5.70
CA GLU A 382 -28.46 21.56 -7.04
C GLU A 382 -27.60 20.77 -8.00
N ASN A 383 -26.30 20.96 -7.95
CA ASN A 383 -25.33 20.27 -8.78
C ASN A 383 -24.00 20.16 -8.02
N LEU A 384 -23.00 19.53 -8.62
CA LEU A 384 -21.72 19.29 -7.96
C LEU A 384 -20.96 20.59 -7.63
N ASP A 385 -21.07 21.61 -8.48
CA ASP A 385 -20.44 22.92 -8.30
C ASP A 385 -21.04 23.67 -7.10
N ASP A 386 -22.37 23.74 -7.05
CA ASP A 386 -23.12 24.31 -5.93
C ASP A 386 -22.84 23.56 -4.62
N ALA A 387 -22.76 22.22 -4.67
CA ALA A 387 -22.49 21.40 -3.49
C ALA A 387 -21.11 21.70 -2.87
N ALA A 388 -20.09 21.83 -3.72
CA ALA A 388 -18.73 22.15 -3.31
C ALA A 388 -18.64 23.56 -2.70
N GLN A 389 -19.25 24.57 -3.36
CA GLN A 389 -19.29 25.93 -2.82
C GLN A 389 -20.00 25.98 -1.45
N LYS A 390 -21.15 25.30 -1.33
CA LYS A 390 -21.92 25.25 -0.08
C LYS A 390 -21.15 24.60 1.06
N ILE A 391 -20.47 23.47 0.83
CA ILE A 391 -19.77 22.79 1.92
C ILE A 391 -18.55 23.59 2.39
N VAL A 392 -17.81 24.19 1.46
CA VAL A 392 -16.67 25.05 1.78
C VAL A 392 -17.13 26.30 2.56
N ALA A 393 -18.25 26.91 2.15
CA ALA A 393 -18.83 28.04 2.88
C ALA A 393 -19.29 27.63 4.28
N ALA A 394 -19.97 26.49 4.41
CA ALA A 394 -20.47 25.99 5.69
C ALA A 394 -19.35 25.71 6.69
N VAL A 395 -18.24 25.10 6.24
CA VAL A 395 -17.05 24.87 7.08
C VAL A 395 -16.39 26.18 7.52
N LYS A 396 -16.33 27.20 6.65
CA LYS A 396 -15.77 28.52 7.01
C LYS A 396 -16.61 29.29 8.02
N VAL A 397 -17.93 29.10 8.03
CA VAL A 397 -18.84 29.74 8.99
C VAL A 397 -18.83 29.01 10.34
N ALA A 398 -18.59 27.70 10.34
CA ALA A 398 -18.53 26.88 11.55
C ALA A 398 -17.17 26.92 12.27
N ALA A 399 -16.10 27.31 11.57
CA ALA A 399 -14.75 27.53 12.11
C ALA A 399 -14.64 28.90 12.78
#